data_AF-A0A7J6EJL1-F1
#
_entry.id   AF-A0A7J6EJL1-F1
#
_cell.length_a   1.000
_cell.length_b   1.000
_cell.length_c   1.000
_cell.angle_alpha   90.00
_cell.angle_beta   90.00
_cell.angle_gamma   90.00
#
_symmetry.space_group_name_H-M   'P 1'
#
loop_
_entity.id
_entity.type
_entity.pdbx_description
1 polymer ?
#
loop_
_entity_poly.entity_id
_entity_poly.type
_entity_poly.pdbx_seq_one_letter_code
_entity_poly.pdbx_strand_id
1 'polypeptide(L)' 'MSLLDAQRRISLFFALCSKKPNLLMLVFNSYGRAPKIAKQAFHRHMSILLRALGSSNSQLLSIISDPPPGSDNLLMLVSS' A
#
# COMPACT_ATOMS: atom_id res chain seq x y z
N MET A 1 11.65 13.51 -9.10
CA MET A 1 10.33 12.87 -9.35
C MET A 1 9.24 13.77 -8.80
N SER A 2 8.22 14.12 -9.60
CA SER A 2 7.12 14.99 -9.15
C SER A 2 6.09 14.21 -8.33
N LEU A 3 5.22 14.92 -7.60
CA LEU A 3 4.11 14.29 -6.87
C LEU A 3 3.10 13.62 -7.80
N LEU A 4 2.80 14.22 -8.96
CA LEU A 4 1.88 13.67 -9.94
C LEU A 4 2.42 12.37 -10.56
N ASP A 5 3.72 12.32 -10.85
CA ASP A 5 4.36 11.09 -11.34
C ASP A 5 4.32 9.98 -10.29
N ALA A 6 4.51 10.33 -9.01
CA ALA A 6 4.41 9.39 -7.90
C ALA A 6 2.99 8.83 -7.76
N GLN A 7 1.99 9.69 -7.78
CA GLN A 7 0.57 9.31 -7.72
C GLN A 7 0.20 8.39 -8.87
N ARG A 8 0.58 8.73 -10.11
CA ARG A 8 0.28 7.90 -11.29
C ARG A 8 0.92 6.51 -11.18
N ARG A 9 2.20 6.43 -10.80
CA ARG A 9 2.90 5.14 -10.66
C ARG A 9 2.31 4.28 -9.55
N ILE A 10 2.01 4.87 -8.40
CA ILE A 10 1.39 4.16 -7.27
C ILE A 10 -0.02 3.68 -7.63
N SER A 11 -0.82 4.51 -8.30
CA SER A 11 -2.16 4.12 -8.78
C SER A 11 -2.11 2.91 -9.71
N LEU A 12 -1.19 2.90 -10.69
CA LEU A 12 -1.00 1.77 -11.59
C LEU A 12 -0.53 0.50 -10.85
N PHE A 13 0.42 0.65 -9.94
CA PHE A 13 0.92 -0.46 -9.15
C PHE A 13 -0.17 -1.05 -8.24
N PHE A 14 -1.03 -0.22 -7.66
CA PHE A 14 -2.13 -0.67 -6.82
C PHE A 14 -3.22 -1.36 -7.63
N ALA A 15 -3.52 -0.89 -8.84
CA ALA A 15 -4.42 -1.58 -9.76
C ALA A 15 -3.92 -3.00 -10.12
N LEU A 16 -2.59 -3.22 -10.17
CA LEU A 16 -2.02 -4.55 -10.31
C LEU A 16 -2.18 -5.38 -9.03
N CYS A 17 -1.94 -4.79 -7.87
CA CYS A 17 -2.06 -5.48 -6.57
C CYS A 17 -3.49 -5.97 -6.30
N SER A 18 -4.52 -5.24 -6.75
CA SER A 18 -5.92 -5.69 -6.62
C SER A 18 -6.23 -6.94 -7.44
N LYS A 19 -5.47 -7.20 -8.51
CA LYS A 19 -5.58 -8.42 -9.34
C LYS A 19 -4.63 -9.53 -8.89
N LYS A 20 -3.53 -9.16 -8.23
CA LYS A 20 -2.50 -10.07 -7.73
C LYS A 20 -2.13 -9.70 -6.28
N PRO A 21 -2.93 -10.15 -5.29
CA PRO A 21 -2.76 -9.75 -3.89
C PRO A 21 -1.42 -10.16 -3.27
N ASN A 22 -0.71 -11.14 -3.83
CA ASN A 22 0.64 -11.51 -3.41
C ASN A 22 1.68 -10.38 -3.60
N LEU A 23 1.38 -9.38 -4.45
CA LEU A 23 2.20 -8.17 -4.59
C LEU A 23 2.03 -7.18 -3.44
N LEU A 24 1.03 -7.37 -2.57
CA LEU A 24 0.75 -6.47 -1.46
C LEU A 24 1.95 -6.39 -0.50
N MET A 25 2.67 -7.50 -0.28
CA MET A 25 3.89 -7.49 0.53
C MET A 25 4.93 -6.49 0.00
N LEU A 26 5.04 -6.32 -1.32
CA LEU A 26 5.97 -5.36 -1.94
C LEU A 26 5.52 -3.91 -1.73
N VAL A 27 4.21 -3.64 -1.65
CA VAL A 27 3.66 -2.31 -1.33
C VAL A 27 4.17 -1.85 0.03
N PHE A 28 3.99 -2.69 1.06
CA PHE A 28 4.37 -2.35 2.44
C PHE A 28 5.90 -2.27 2.62
N ASN A 29 6.66 -3.21 2.03
CA ASN A 29 8.12 -3.16 2.03
C ASN A 29 8.68 -1.90 1.34
N SER A 30 8.08 -1.52 0.20
CA SER A 30 8.50 -0.33 -0.54
C SER A 30 8.17 0.96 0.22
N TYR A 31 7.02 1.00 0.92
CA TYR A 31 6.61 2.15 1.70
C TYR A 31 7.61 2.50 2.80
N GLY A 32 8.12 1.50 3.56
CA GLY A 32 9.06 1.75 4.66
C GLY A 32 10.28 2.57 4.22
N ARG A 33 10.81 2.26 3.04
CA ARG A 33 12.01 2.88 2.43
C ARG A 33 11.69 4.06 1.51
N ALA A 34 10.42 4.38 1.29
CA ALA A 34 10.01 5.37 0.31
C ALA A 34 10.34 6.81 0.76
N PRO A 35 10.72 7.71 -0.17
CA PRO A 35 10.86 9.12 0.12
C PRO A 35 9.51 9.76 0.47
N LYS A 36 9.53 10.90 1.18
CA LYS A 36 8.32 11.57 1.69
C LYS A 36 7.23 11.80 0.62
N ILE A 37 7.61 12.23 -0.58
CA ILE A 37 6.69 12.46 -1.71
C ILE A 37 5.98 11.18 -2.12
N ALA A 38 6.71 10.05 -2.16
CA ALA A 38 6.11 8.76 -2.47
C ALA A 38 5.14 8.35 -1.35
N LYS A 39 5.53 8.46 -0.07
CA LYS A 39 4.65 8.13 1.06
C LYS A 39 3.32 8.89 1.02
N GLN A 40 3.32 10.16 0.63
CA GLN A 40 2.08 10.94 0.42
C GLN A 40 1.19 10.35 -0.68
N ALA A 41 1.80 9.92 -1.79
CA ALA A 41 1.07 9.27 -2.86
C ALA A 41 0.55 7.86 -2.46
N PHE A 42 1.28 7.11 -1.63
CA PHE A 42 0.79 5.85 -1.05
C PHE A 42 -0.49 6.10 -0.24
N HIS A 43 -0.45 7.07 0.70
CA HIS A 43 -1.60 7.39 1.56
C HIS A 43 -2.84 7.75 0.77
N ARG A 44 -2.69 8.52 -0.32
CA ARG A 44 -3.83 8.93 -1.18
C ARG A 44 -4.55 7.75 -1.83
N HIS A 45 -3.83 6.69 -2.20
CA HIS A 45 -4.38 5.57 -2.97
C HIS A 45 -4.62 4.31 -2.15
N MET A 46 -4.14 4.26 -0.89
CA MET A 46 -4.20 3.06 -0.05
C MET A 46 -5.65 2.63 0.22
N SER A 47 -6.53 3.58 0.55
CA SER A 47 -7.94 3.29 0.83
C SER A 47 -8.68 2.65 -0.35
N ILE A 48 -8.33 3.05 -1.59
CA ILE A 48 -8.90 2.47 -2.82
C ILE A 48 -8.42 1.02 -2.99
N LEU A 49 -7.13 0.75 -2.76
CA LEU A 49 -6.57 -0.59 -2.84
C LEU A 49 -7.23 -1.53 -1.82
N LEU A 50 -7.37 -1.09 -0.57
CA LEU A 50 -7.98 -1.89 0.50
C LEU A 50 -9.44 -2.23 0.20
N ARG A 51 -10.22 -1.25 -0.28
CA ARG A 51 -11.61 -1.48 -0.72
C ARG A 51 -11.70 -2.51 -1.85
N ALA A 52 -10.74 -2.49 -2.77
CA ALA A 52 -10.70 -3.43 -3.89
C ALA A 52 -10.30 -4.86 -3.47
N LEU A 53 -9.46 -5.01 -2.43
CA LEU A 53 -9.01 -6.30 -1.92
C LEU A 53 -10.03 -6.98 -1.01
N GLY A 54 -10.83 -6.19 -0.28
CA GLY A 54 -11.78 -6.67 0.72
C GLY A 54 -11.13 -7.00 2.06
N SER A 55 -11.92 -6.97 3.14
CA SER A 55 -11.47 -7.19 4.51
C SER A 55 -11.02 -8.62 4.79
N SER A 56 -11.55 -9.61 4.05
CA SER A 56 -11.20 -11.03 4.20
C SER A 56 -9.97 -11.44 3.38
N ASN A 57 -9.19 -10.49 2.85
CA ASN A 57 -8.04 -10.79 2.02
C ASN A 57 -6.90 -11.41 2.86
N SER A 58 -6.56 -12.66 2.58
CA SER A 58 -5.56 -13.41 3.36
C SER A 58 -4.17 -12.76 3.35
N GLN A 59 -3.77 -12.09 2.26
CA GLN A 59 -2.49 -11.38 2.18
C GLN A 59 -2.50 -10.11 3.03
N LEU A 60 -3.63 -9.42 3.11
CA LEU A 60 -3.77 -8.27 3.99
C LEU A 60 -3.69 -8.70 5.46
N LEU A 61 -4.40 -9.78 5.82
CA LEU A 61 -4.38 -10.33 7.17
C LEU A 61 -2.98 -10.82 7.58
N SER A 62 -2.23 -11.43 6.67
CA SER A 62 -0.85 -11.85 6.97
C SER A 62 0.07 -10.65 7.23
N ILE A 63 -0.07 -9.57 6.46
CA ILE A 63 0.73 -8.35 6.66
C ILE A 63 0.36 -7.65 7.97
N ILE A 64 -0.92 -7.66 8.38
CA ILE A 64 -1.34 -7.11 9.67
C ILE A 64 -0.74 -7.92 10.82
N SER A 65 -0.66 -9.25 10.67
CA SER A 65 -0.13 -10.15 11.70
C SER A 65 1.39 -10.05 11.85
N ASP A 66 2.11 -9.86 10.76
CA ASP A 66 3.57 -9.70 10.73
C ASP A 66 3.96 -8.52 9.81
N PRO A 67 3.93 -7.28 10.33
CA PRO A 67 4.08 -6.08 9.52
C PRO A 67 5.54 -5.82 9.12
N PRO A 68 5.81 -5.44 7.86
CA PRO A 68 7.15 -5.04 7.44
C PRO A 68 7.66 -3.83 8.22
N PRO A 69 8.97 -3.77 8.55
CA PRO A 69 9.54 -2.64 9.29
C PRO A 69 9.29 -1.28 8.61
N GLY A 70 8.83 -0.30 9.39
CA GLY A 70 8.55 1.06 8.91
C GLY A 70 7.25 1.21 8.12
N SER A 71 6.39 0.18 8.15
CA SER A 71 5.06 0.20 7.52
C SER A 71 3.93 0.58 8.48
N ASP A 72 4.23 0.87 9.74
CA ASP A 72 3.30 1.17 10.84
C ASP A 72 2.33 2.31 10.47
N ASN A 73 2.88 3.39 9.92
CA ASN A 73 2.11 4.56 9.48
C ASN A 73 1.16 4.25 8.31
N LEU A 74 1.47 3.24 7.50
CA LEU A 74 0.59 2.79 6.43
C LEU A 74 -0.50 1.84 6.97
N LEU A 75 -0.18 1.04 7.99
CA LEU A 75 -1.12 0.13 8.66
C LEU A 75 -2.17 0.86 9.49
N MET A 76 -1.82 1.96 10.15
CA MET A 76 -2.81 2.78 10.87
C MET A 76 -3.95 3.24 9.96
N LEU A 77 -3.70 3.45 8.66
CA LEU A 77 -4.72 3.78 7.65
C LEU A 77 -5.59 2.59 7.23
N VAL A 78 -5.14 1.36 7.50
CA VAL A 78 -5.91 0.13 7.26
C VAL A 78 -6.88 -0.14 8.40
N SER A 79 -6.51 0.24 9.62
CA SER A 79 -7.24 -0.05 10.86
C SER A 79 -8.12 1.09 11.37
N SER A 80 -8.37 2.14 10.57
CA SER A 80 -9.27 3.27 10.91
C SER A 80 -10.61 3.21 10.17
#